data_AF-A0A2R7MM99-F1
#
_entry.id   AF-A0A2R7MM99-F1
#
_cell.length_a   1.000
_cell.length_b   1.000
_cell.length_c   1.000
_cell.angle_alpha   90.00
_cell.angle_beta   90.00
_cell.angle_gamma   90.00
#
_symmetry.space_group_name_H-M   'P 1'
#
loop_
_entity.id
_entity.type
_entity.pdbx_description
1 polymer ?
#
loop_
_entity_poly.entity_id
_entity_poly.type
_entity_poly.pdbx_seq_one_letter_code
_entity_poly.pdbx_strand_id
1 'polypeptide(L)'
;MIVDINDDEKMPIVYKKYWITYVYYKQSILYRGLKNNDKASKAIDKAIENLKDNLKNSEDYALYAACTSFSIQFANMTQLGSIAAEVQENAQKSLELDPKNVRAYYVLASQNFYTPKMFGGMTKVEEYGIKGIACPMSKDEAFYSPYWGKVDLYRILMKYYETEKKTMELQKINGLAKKEFPSFFK
;
A
#
# COMPACT_ATOMS: atom_id res chain seq x y z
N MET A 1 -23.34 -3.77 18.73
CA MET A 1 -23.77 -2.49 18.15
C MET A 1 -22.57 -1.94 17.41
N ILE A 2 -22.65 -1.71 16.09
CA ILE A 2 -21.55 -1.07 15.35
C ILE A 2 -21.64 0.42 15.70
N VAL A 3 -20.69 0.89 16.50
CA VAL A 3 -20.55 2.31 16.83
C VAL A 3 -19.90 2.98 15.62
N ASP A 4 -20.34 4.19 15.26
CA ASP A 4 -19.63 4.99 14.26
C ASP A 4 -18.19 5.18 14.75
N ILE A 5 -17.19 4.99 13.87
CA ILE A 5 -15.78 5.10 14.27
C ILE A 5 -15.44 6.49 14.83
N ASN A 6 -16.20 7.51 14.46
CA ASN A 6 -16.07 8.85 15.03
C ASN A 6 -16.49 8.89 16.50
N ASP A 7 -17.47 8.08 16.89
CA ASP A 7 -18.06 8.04 18.23
C ASP A 7 -17.41 6.98 19.15
N ASP A 8 -16.47 6.17 18.65
CA ASP A 8 -15.77 5.18 19.46
C ASP A 8 -14.72 5.84 20.38
N GLU A 9 -15.10 6.19 21.60
CA GLU A 9 -14.19 6.82 22.59
C GLU A 9 -12.97 5.96 22.95
N LYS A 10 -12.97 4.65 22.65
CA LYS A 10 -11.87 3.73 22.99
C LYS A 10 -10.71 3.80 22.00
N MET A 11 -10.97 4.26 20.78
CA MET A 11 -9.97 4.29 19.71
C MET A 11 -9.23 5.63 19.73
N PRO A 12 -7.88 5.64 19.88
CA PRO A 12 -7.13 6.88 19.80
C PRO A 12 -7.35 7.59 18.46
N ILE A 13 -7.46 8.92 18.49
CA ILE A 13 -7.81 9.74 17.31
C ILE A 13 -6.86 9.52 16.12
N VAL A 14 -5.59 9.23 16.40
CA VAL A 14 -4.57 8.92 15.38
C VAL A 14 -4.94 7.66 14.59
N TYR A 15 -5.41 6.61 15.27
CA TYR A 15 -5.86 5.39 14.61
C TYR A 15 -7.20 5.61 13.92
N LYS A 16 -8.15 6.35 14.51
CA LYS A 16 -9.43 6.65 13.85
C LYS A 16 -9.20 7.27 12.47
N LYS A 17 -8.37 8.30 12.43
CA LYS A 17 -8.03 9.02 11.20
C LYS A 17 -7.39 8.09 10.18
N TYR A 18 -6.41 7.29 10.59
CA TYR A 18 -5.75 6.29 9.75
C TYR A 18 -6.76 5.32 9.12
N TRP A 19 -7.62 4.71 9.94
CA TRP A 19 -8.54 3.68 9.47
C TRP A 19 -9.69 4.24 8.63
N ILE A 20 -10.18 5.45 8.92
CA ILE A 20 -11.11 6.16 8.02
C ILE A 20 -10.48 6.35 6.64
N THR A 21 -9.22 6.81 6.58
CA THR A 21 -8.50 6.94 5.30
C THR A 21 -8.38 5.59 4.60
N TYR A 22 -8.01 4.55 5.34
CA TYR A 22 -7.89 3.21 4.78
C TYR A 22 -9.21 2.69 4.21
N VAL A 23 -10.33 2.97 4.86
CA VAL A 23 -11.67 2.62 4.35
C VAL A 23 -11.96 3.35 3.04
N TYR A 24 -11.71 4.65 2.95
CA TYR A 24 -11.88 5.40 1.70
C TYR A 24 -10.98 4.85 0.57
N TYR A 25 -9.73 4.51 0.90
CA TYR A 25 -8.83 3.85 -0.04
C TYR A 25 -9.39 2.52 -0.57
N LYS A 26 -9.90 1.65 0.31
CA LYS A 26 -10.50 0.37 -0.09
C LYS A 26 -11.83 0.54 -0.82
N GLN A 27 -12.64 1.53 -0.47
CA GLN A 27 -13.83 1.90 -1.23
C GLN A 27 -13.46 2.31 -2.65
N SER A 28 -12.39 3.10 -2.83
CA SER A 28 -11.92 3.48 -4.15
C SER A 28 -11.53 2.26 -5.00
N ILE A 29 -10.77 1.31 -4.42
CA ILE A 29 -10.43 0.04 -5.08
C ILE A 29 -11.69 -0.75 -5.47
N LEU A 30 -12.66 -0.86 -4.57
CA LEU A 30 -13.92 -1.57 -4.84
C LEU A 30 -14.70 -0.91 -5.98
N TYR A 31 -14.91 0.41 -5.93
CA TYR A 31 -15.62 1.13 -6.98
C TYR A 31 -14.92 1.02 -8.33
N ARG A 32 -13.58 1.06 -8.34
CA ARG A 32 -12.79 0.82 -9.55
C ARG A 32 -13.01 -0.58 -10.11
N GLY A 33 -13.03 -1.61 -9.26
CA GLY A 33 -13.36 -2.99 -9.65
C GLY A 33 -14.76 -3.12 -10.24
N LEU A 34 -15.72 -2.35 -9.72
CA LEU A 34 -17.10 -2.24 -10.24
C LEU A 34 -17.22 -1.30 -11.46
N LYS A 35 -16.09 -0.82 -12.00
CA LYS A 35 -16.01 0.12 -13.13
C LYS A 35 -16.72 1.46 -12.91
N ASN A 36 -16.93 1.85 -11.65
CA ASN A 36 -17.49 3.15 -11.28
C ASN A 36 -16.37 4.15 -10.97
N ASN A 37 -15.77 4.72 -12.02
CA ASN A 37 -14.59 5.58 -11.88
C ASN A 37 -14.89 6.90 -11.16
N ASP A 38 -16.10 7.46 -11.28
CA ASP A 38 -16.49 8.69 -10.58
C ASP A 38 -16.49 8.49 -9.06
N LYS A 39 -17.15 7.42 -8.57
CA LYS A 39 -17.13 7.10 -7.14
C LYS A 39 -15.73 6.70 -6.66
N ALA A 40 -14.96 6.01 -7.51
CA ALA A 40 -13.60 5.62 -7.17
C ALA A 40 -12.70 6.85 -6.98
N SER A 41 -12.74 7.81 -7.91
CA SER A 41 -11.98 9.07 -7.81
C SER A 41 -12.37 9.84 -6.55
N LYS A 42 -13.66 10.08 -6.34
CA LYS A 42 -14.14 10.80 -5.14
C LYS A 42 -13.73 10.13 -3.83
N ALA A 43 -13.69 8.80 -3.79
CA ALA A 43 -13.25 8.08 -2.60
C ALA A 43 -11.74 8.22 -2.37
N ILE A 44 -10.90 8.16 -3.42
CA ILE A 44 -9.46 8.33 -3.24
C ILE A 44 -9.08 9.77 -2.89
N ASP A 45 -9.78 10.75 -3.44
CA ASP A 45 -9.58 12.17 -3.12
C ASP A 45 -9.84 12.42 -1.64
N LYS A 46 -10.94 11.87 -1.10
CA LYS A 46 -11.24 11.92 0.35
C LYS A 46 -10.17 11.25 1.20
N ALA A 47 -9.62 10.12 0.76
CA ALA A 47 -8.56 9.42 1.47
C ALA A 47 -7.30 10.30 1.59
N ILE A 48 -6.89 10.91 0.48
CA ILE A 48 -5.72 11.80 0.40
C ILE A 48 -5.94 13.06 1.23
N GLU A 49 -7.08 13.73 1.06
CA GLU A 49 -7.44 14.94 1.81
C GLU A 49 -7.47 14.72 3.32
N ASN A 50 -7.90 13.53 3.76
CA ASN A 50 -7.92 13.23 5.18
C ASN A 50 -6.49 13.25 5.75
N LEU A 51 -5.47 12.72 5.08
CA LEU A 51 -4.11 12.63 5.63
C LEU A 51 -3.15 13.76 5.27
N LYS A 52 -3.32 14.43 4.13
CA LYS A 52 -2.29 15.32 3.51
C LYS A 52 -1.64 16.34 4.46
N ASP A 53 -2.42 16.93 5.37
CA ASP A 53 -1.95 18.03 6.22
C ASP A 53 -1.39 17.57 7.59
N ASN A 54 -1.36 16.25 7.87
CA ASN A 54 -1.03 15.76 9.21
C ASN A 54 -0.40 14.37 9.23
N LEU A 55 0.63 14.17 8.41
CA LEU A 55 1.46 12.96 8.42
C LEU A 55 2.39 13.01 9.64
N LYS A 56 2.17 12.17 10.65
CA LYS A 56 2.91 12.23 11.93
C LYS A 56 3.91 11.10 12.10
N ASN A 57 3.62 9.95 11.53
CA ASN A 57 4.37 8.73 11.77
C ASN A 57 4.54 7.93 10.48
N SER A 58 5.40 6.90 10.54
CA SER A 58 5.72 6.04 9.39
C SER A 58 4.47 5.46 8.71
N GLU A 59 3.45 5.04 9.48
CA GLU A 59 2.22 4.46 8.93
C GLU A 59 1.39 5.50 8.17
N ASP A 60 1.28 6.74 8.67
CA ASP A 60 0.58 7.82 7.96
C ASP A 60 1.22 8.07 6.59
N TYR A 61 2.56 8.18 6.55
CA TYR A 61 3.31 8.37 5.31
C TYR A 61 3.12 7.20 4.33
N ALA A 62 3.13 5.95 4.82
CA ALA A 62 2.91 4.78 3.98
C ALA A 62 1.48 4.71 3.42
N LEU A 63 0.47 5.00 4.24
CA LEU A 63 -0.93 5.01 3.79
C LEU A 63 -1.19 6.16 2.81
N TYR A 64 -0.64 7.34 3.07
CA TYR A 64 -0.71 8.46 2.15
C TYR A 64 -0.09 8.11 0.80
N ALA A 65 1.13 7.57 0.79
CA ALA A 65 1.80 7.12 -0.43
C ALA A 65 1.01 6.03 -1.18
N ALA A 66 0.36 5.11 -0.47
CA ALA A 66 -0.51 4.11 -1.08
C ALA A 66 -1.75 4.73 -1.76
N CYS A 67 -2.37 5.72 -1.12
CA CYS A 67 -3.51 6.44 -1.67
C CYS A 67 -3.12 7.25 -2.92
N THR A 68 -2.04 8.01 -2.82
CA THR A 68 -1.46 8.80 -3.92
C THR A 68 -1.01 7.91 -5.08
N SER A 69 -0.46 6.73 -4.80
CA SER A 69 -0.11 5.75 -5.85
C SER A 69 -1.34 5.26 -6.60
N PHE A 70 -2.45 5.02 -5.89
CA PHE A 70 -3.69 4.57 -6.52
C PHE A 70 -4.40 5.66 -7.32
N SER A 71 -4.21 6.94 -6.97
CA SER A 71 -4.83 8.07 -7.68
C SER A 71 -4.29 8.27 -9.10
N ILE A 72 -3.08 7.76 -9.40
CA ILE A 72 -2.46 7.76 -10.75
C ILE A 72 -3.45 7.31 -11.83
N GLN A 73 -4.30 6.34 -11.52
CA GLN A 73 -5.21 5.76 -12.48
C GLN A 73 -6.39 6.68 -12.88
N PHE A 74 -6.54 7.81 -12.20
CA PHE A 74 -7.53 8.86 -12.47
C PHE A 74 -6.86 10.17 -12.89
N ALA A 75 -5.53 10.22 -12.86
CA ALA A 75 -4.74 11.39 -13.20
C ALA A 75 -4.60 11.55 -14.73
N ASN A 76 -4.41 12.79 -15.18
CA ASN A 76 -4.03 13.06 -16.56
C ASN A 76 -2.50 12.91 -16.74
N MET A 77 -2.03 12.89 -18.00
CA MET A 77 -0.62 12.66 -18.31
C MET A 77 0.33 13.70 -17.70
N THR A 78 -0.10 14.95 -17.51
CA THR A 78 0.77 16.01 -16.97
C THR A 78 0.99 15.87 -15.47
N GLN A 79 0.11 15.17 -14.76
CA GLN A 79 0.21 14.92 -13.32
C GLN A 79 1.03 13.67 -12.96
N LEU A 80 1.25 12.75 -13.91
CA LEU A 80 1.86 11.44 -13.61
C LEU A 80 3.24 11.57 -12.95
N GLY A 81 4.08 12.50 -13.41
CA GLY A 81 5.42 12.71 -12.88
C GLY A 81 5.40 13.21 -11.43
N SER A 82 4.56 14.21 -11.13
CA SER A 82 4.47 14.77 -9.78
C SER A 82 3.89 13.78 -8.79
N ILE A 83 2.84 13.05 -9.18
CA ILE A 83 2.25 11.99 -8.34
C ILE A 83 3.28 10.90 -8.08
N ALA A 84 4.03 10.45 -9.10
CA ALA A 84 5.05 9.43 -8.91
C ALA A 84 6.18 9.88 -7.96
N ALA A 85 6.62 11.13 -8.08
CA ALA A 85 7.62 11.70 -7.18
C ALA A 85 7.10 11.75 -5.73
N GLU A 86 5.87 12.20 -5.54
CA GLU A 86 5.23 12.29 -4.21
C GLU A 86 5.07 10.92 -3.54
N VAL A 87 4.71 9.87 -4.30
CA VAL A 87 4.64 8.50 -3.78
C VAL A 87 6.02 8.04 -3.30
N GLN A 88 7.05 8.25 -4.12
CA GLN A 88 8.41 7.83 -3.80
C GLN A 88 8.94 8.57 -2.57
N GLU A 89 8.73 9.89 -2.48
CA GLU A 89 9.13 10.72 -1.35
C GLU A 89 8.47 10.25 -0.04
N ASN A 90 7.14 10.11 -0.04
CA ASN A 90 6.41 9.74 1.17
C ASN A 90 6.68 8.30 1.59
N ALA A 91 6.79 7.36 0.65
CA ALA A 91 7.15 5.98 0.99
C ALA A 91 8.59 5.87 1.52
N GLN A 92 9.52 6.65 0.97
CA GLN A 92 10.88 6.71 1.50
C GLN A 92 10.91 7.35 2.90
N LYS A 93 10.14 8.42 3.11
CA LYS A 93 10.02 9.08 4.42
C LYS A 93 9.45 8.13 5.48
N SER A 94 8.48 7.31 5.10
CA SER A 94 7.96 6.24 5.96
C SER A 94 9.07 5.29 6.41
N LEU A 95 9.96 4.86 5.51
CA LEU A 95 11.09 3.98 5.83
C LEU A 95 12.21 4.67 6.61
N GLU A 96 12.41 5.97 6.46
CA GLU A 96 13.33 6.75 7.31
C GLU A 96 12.84 6.76 8.76
N LEU A 97 11.54 6.89 8.98
CA LEU A 97 10.93 6.91 10.32
C LEU A 97 10.82 5.51 10.93
N ASP A 98 10.55 4.50 10.10
CA ASP A 98 10.54 3.09 10.50
C ASP A 98 10.99 2.19 9.34
N PRO A 99 12.23 1.69 9.37
CA PRO A 99 12.77 0.86 8.30
C PRO A 99 12.12 -0.52 8.24
N LYS A 100 11.24 -0.88 9.19
CA LYS A 100 10.49 -2.14 9.21
C LYS A 100 9.04 -1.97 8.75
N ASN A 101 8.65 -0.81 8.23
CA ASN A 101 7.29 -0.61 7.74
C ASN A 101 7.03 -1.36 6.43
N VAL A 102 6.35 -2.50 6.53
CA VAL A 102 5.99 -3.35 5.39
C VAL A 102 5.09 -2.65 4.35
N ARG A 103 4.29 -1.65 4.76
CA ARG A 103 3.38 -0.92 3.86
C ARG A 103 4.16 -0.01 2.93
N ALA A 104 5.20 0.65 3.42
CA ALA A 104 6.06 1.47 2.59
C ALA A 104 6.79 0.64 1.54
N TYR A 105 7.32 -0.53 1.93
CA TYR A 105 7.88 -1.49 0.96
C TYR A 105 6.85 -1.97 -0.06
N TYR A 106 5.62 -2.23 0.35
CA TYR A 106 4.53 -2.55 -0.57
C TYR A 106 4.28 -1.44 -1.58
N VAL A 107 4.21 -0.18 -1.13
CA VAL A 107 3.99 0.97 -2.03
C VAL A 107 5.13 1.10 -3.03
N LEU A 108 6.39 1.03 -2.58
CA LEU A 108 7.57 1.13 -3.44
C LEU A 108 7.63 -0.03 -4.46
N ALA A 109 7.35 -1.26 -4.03
CA ALA A 109 7.31 -2.42 -4.92
C ALA A 109 6.18 -2.29 -5.95
N SER A 110 4.98 -1.89 -5.52
CA SER A 110 3.82 -1.69 -6.39
C SER A 110 4.07 -0.61 -7.43
N GLN A 111 4.55 0.56 -6.99
CA GLN A 111 4.86 1.66 -7.88
C GLN A 111 5.91 1.23 -8.91
N ASN A 112 7.02 0.63 -8.46
CA ASN A 112 8.07 0.21 -9.38
C ASN A 112 7.57 -0.86 -10.36
N PHE A 113 6.70 -1.78 -9.93
CA PHE A 113 6.14 -2.83 -10.79
C PHE A 113 5.24 -2.25 -11.90
N TYR A 114 4.40 -1.26 -11.58
CA TYR A 114 3.49 -0.69 -12.56
C TYR A 114 4.12 0.41 -13.43
N THR A 115 5.29 0.94 -13.05
CA THR A 115 6.06 1.86 -13.90
C THR A 115 6.72 1.07 -15.05
N PRO A 116 6.59 1.50 -16.32
CA PRO A 116 7.29 0.87 -17.43
C PRO A 116 8.82 0.91 -17.28
N LYS A 117 9.52 -0.10 -17.82
CA LYS A 117 11.00 -0.22 -17.77
C LYS A 117 11.72 1.01 -18.31
N MET A 118 11.23 1.61 -19.40
CA MET A 118 11.82 2.82 -20.00
C MET A 118 11.79 4.04 -19.07
N PHE A 119 10.94 4.04 -18.05
CA PHE A 119 10.86 5.07 -17.01
C PHE A 119 11.49 4.60 -15.68
N GLY A 120 12.31 3.54 -15.71
CA GLY A 120 13.03 3.03 -14.55
C GLY A 120 12.24 2.05 -13.67
N GLY A 121 11.02 1.67 -14.06
CA GLY A 121 10.26 0.65 -13.34
C GLY A 121 10.74 -0.78 -13.59
N MET A 122 10.15 -1.75 -12.89
CA MET A 122 10.46 -3.19 -12.91
C MET A 122 11.90 -3.56 -12.52
N THR A 123 12.70 -2.62 -12.00
CA THR A 123 14.12 -2.79 -11.65
C THR A 123 14.37 -3.05 -10.17
N LYS A 124 13.48 -2.56 -9.29
CA LYS A 124 13.60 -2.64 -7.83
C LYS A 124 12.47 -3.41 -7.14
N VAL A 125 11.54 -3.98 -7.91
CA VAL A 125 10.39 -4.72 -7.38
C VAL A 125 10.84 -5.85 -6.45
N GLU A 126 11.83 -6.63 -6.87
CA GLU A 126 12.39 -7.72 -6.08
C GLU A 126 13.06 -7.22 -4.80
N GLU A 127 13.89 -6.18 -4.90
CA GLU A 127 14.61 -5.61 -3.75
C GLU A 127 13.62 -5.13 -2.67
N TYR A 128 12.64 -4.31 -3.06
CA TYR A 128 11.63 -3.81 -2.14
C TYR A 128 10.74 -4.93 -1.60
N GLY A 129 10.35 -5.87 -2.46
CA GLY A 129 9.52 -6.99 -2.06
C GLY A 129 10.19 -7.90 -1.05
N ILE A 130 11.45 -8.32 -1.29
CA ILE A 130 12.20 -9.20 -0.38
C ILE A 130 12.45 -8.50 0.96
N LYS A 131 12.83 -7.21 0.96
CA LYS A 131 13.00 -6.42 2.19
C LYS A 131 11.69 -6.32 2.97
N GLY A 132 10.57 -6.06 2.30
CA GLY A 132 9.28 -5.91 2.97
C GLY A 132 8.72 -7.24 3.52
N ILE A 133 8.86 -8.38 2.83
CA ILE A 133 8.40 -9.66 3.40
C ILE A 133 9.24 -10.13 4.59
N ALA A 134 10.49 -9.65 4.71
CA ALA A 134 11.32 -9.89 5.88
C ALA A 134 10.88 -9.04 7.10
N CYS A 135 10.07 -8.01 6.90
CA CYS A 135 9.55 -7.16 7.97
C CYS A 135 8.36 -7.82 8.70
N PRO A 136 8.11 -7.48 9.97
CA PRO A 136 6.92 -7.93 10.67
C PRO A 136 5.64 -7.37 10.02
N MET A 137 4.52 -8.08 10.15
CA MET A 137 3.23 -7.63 9.60
C MET A 137 2.73 -6.36 10.30
N SER A 138 3.04 -6.18 11.58
CA SER A 138 2.72 -4.97 12.32
C SER A 138 3.91 -4.54 13.17
N LYS A 139 3.97 -3.25 13.49
CA LYS A 139 5.05 -2.68 14.30
C LYS A 139 4.99 -3.16 15.75
N ASP A 140 3.78 -3.34 16.27
CA ASP A 140 3.49 -3.74 17.63
C ASP A 140 2.24 -4.63 17.69
N GLU A 141 1.89 -5.06 18.90
CA GLU A 141 0.69 -5.86 19.17
C GLU A 141 -0.52 -5.00 19.54
N ALA A 142 -0.46 -3.68 19.33
CA ALA A 142 -1.59 -2.82 19.65
C ALA A 142 -2.78 -3.18 18.76
N PHE A 143 -3.96 -3.29 19.36
CA PHE A 143 -5.15 -3.79 18.70
C PHE A 143 -5.52 -3.04 17.41
N TYR A 144 -5.25 -1.73 17.38
CA TYR A 144 -5.56 -0.87 16.24
C TYR A 144 -4.39 -0.67 15.27
N SER A 145 -3.25 -1.33 15.49
CA SER A 145 -2.11 -1.18 14.60
C SER A 145 -2.41 -1.76 13.22
N PRO A 146 -1.92 -1.10 12.15
CA PRO A 146 -2.20 -1.57 10.79
C PRO A 146 -1.73 -3.02 10.59
N TYR A 147 -2.50 -3.78 9.81
CA TYR A 147 -2.26 -5.21 9.55
C TYR A 147 -2.33 -5.59 8.05
N TRP A 148 -2.27 -4.61 7.15
CA TRP A 148 -2.31 -4.84 5.69
C TRP A 148 -0.91 -4.74 5.04
N GLY A 149 -0.81 -5.03 3.75
CA GLY A 149 0.38 -4.77 2.93
C GLY A 149 1.24 -6.00 2.66
N LYS A 150 1.52 -6.84 3.67
CA LYS A 150 2.43 -7.99 3.48
C LYS A 150 1.90 -9.06 2.52
N VAL A 151 0.60 -9.38 2.61
CA VAL A 151 -0.07 -10.27 1.65
C VAL A 151 -0.02 -9.70 0.22
N ASP A 152 -0.26 -8.40 0.09
CA ASP A 152 -0.24 -7.73 -1.22
C ASP A 152 1.20 -7.64 -1.79
N LEU A 153 2.20 -7.55 -0.92
CA LEU A 153 3.61 -7.61 -1.30
C LEU A 153 4.00 -8.99 -1.84
N TYR A 154 3.55 -10.06 -1.19
CA TYR A 154 3.70 -11.42 -1.73
C TYR A 154 3.08 -11.53 -3.13
N ARG A 155 1.86 -11.00 -3.33
CA ARG A 155 1.18 -11.02 -4.63
C ARG A 155 1.94 -10.24 -5.71
N ILE A 156 2.49 -9.07 -5.37
CA ILE A 156 3.30 -8.28 -6.31
C ILE A 156 4.58 -9.02 -6.68
N LEU A 157 5.29 -9.61 -5.72
CA LEU A 157 6.49 -10.41 -5.99
C LEU A 157 6.19 -11.59 -6.92
N MET A 158 5.12 -12.34 -6.66
CA MET A 158 4.69 -13.44 -7.52
C MET A 158 4.43 -12.96 -8.95
N LYS A 159 3.64 -11.90 -9.10
CA LYS A 159 3.31 -11.32 -10.41
C LYS A 159 4.56 -10.82 -11.15
N TYR A 160 5.50 -10.23 -10.42
CA TYR A 160 6.80 -9.82 -10.96
C TYR A 160 7.60 -11.01 -11.47
N TYR A 161 7.73 -12.08 -10.67
CA TYR A 161 8.45 -13.28 -11.08
C TYR A 161 7.79 -14.02 -12.23
N GLU A 162 6.46 -14.06 -12.30
CA GLU A 162 5.73 -14.56 -13.47
C GLU A 162 6.05 -13.73 -14.72
N THR A 163 6.00 -12.39 -14.60
CA THR A 163 6.27 -11.46 -15.70
C THR A 163 7.70 -11.59 -16.23
N GLU A 164 8.68 -11.73 -15.33
CA GLU A 164 10.10 -11.88 -15.67
C GLU A 164 10.51 -13.35 -15.89
N LYS A 165 9.55 -14.29 -15.87
CA LYS A 165 9.76 -15.75 -16.07
C LYS A 165 10.76 -16.40 -15.08
N LYS A 166 10.86 -15.84 -13.87
CA LYS A 166 11.71 -16.30 -12.75
C LYS A 166 11.03 -17.44 -11.98
N THR A 167 11.01 -18.63 -12.59
CA THR A 167 10.19 -19.77 -12.12
C THR A 167 10.61 -20.31 -10.74
N MET A 168 11.91 -20.36 -10.46
CA MET A 168 12.41 -20.87 -9.17
C MET A 168 12.07 -19.93 -8.02
N GLU A 169 12.23 -18.63 -8.24
CA GLU A 169 11.91 -17.57 -7.29
C GLU A 169 10.40 -17.52 -7.03
N LEU A 170 9.58 -17.65 -8.08
CA LEU A 170 8.13 -17.77 -7.96
C LEU A 170 7.72 -18.95 -7.08
N GLN A 171 8.29 -20.14 -7.31
CA GLN A 171 8.01 -21.32 -6.48
C GLN A 171 8.39 -21.10 -5.01
N LYS A 172 9.56 -20.50 -4.76
CA LYS A 172 10.04 -20.17 -3.42
C LYS A 172 9.09 -19.21 -2.71
N ILE A 173 8.71 -18.10 -3.36
CA ILE A 173 7.79 -17.11 -2.78
C ILE A 173 6.40 -17.69 -2.57
N ASN A 174 5.90 -18.52 -3.47
CA ASN A 174 4.66 -19.26 -3.28
C ASN A 174 4.70 -20.13 -2.03
N GLY A 175 5.78 -20.91 -1.83
CA GLY A 175 5.94 -21.73 -0.63
C GLY A 175 5.95 -20.90 0.66
N LEU A 176 6.67 -19.78 0.68
CA LEU A 176 6.71 -18.87 1.83
C LEU A 176 5.35 -18.25 2.13
N ALA A 177 4.66 -17.75 1.11
CA ALA A 177 3.34 -17.14 1.25
C ALA A 177 2.29 -18.13 1.78
N LYS A 178 2.28 -19.38 1.29
CA LYS A 178 1.39 -20.43 1.80
C LYS A 178 1.69 -20.80 3.26
N LYS A 179 2.96 -20.80 3.64
CA LYS A 179 3.38 -21.09 5.02
C LYS A 179 2.96 -19.98 5.99
N GLU A 180 3.16 -18.71 5.61
CA GLU A 180 2.89 -17.56 6.47
C GLU A 180 1.40 -17.16 6.47
N PHE A 181 0.73 -17.29 5.31
CA PHE A 181 -0.64 -16.83 5.08
C PHE A 181 -1.50 -17.89 4.35
N PRO A 182 -1.70 -19.09 4.92
CA PRO A 182 -2.40 -20.19 4.26
C PRO A 182 -3.84 -19.85 3.83
N SER A 183 -4.52 -18.95 4.54
CA SER A 183 -5.88 -18.52 4.20
C SER A 183 -5.94 -17.65 2.92
N PHE A 184 -4.82 -17.01 2.54
CA PHE A 184 -4.75 -16.12 1.39
C PHE A 184 -4.13 -16.77 0.15
N PHE A 185 -3.34 -17.83 0.33
CA PHE A 185 -2.62 -18.52 -0.73
C PHE A 185 -2.92 -20.02 -0.67
N LYS A 186 -3.67 -20.52 -1.65
CA LYS A 186 -4.05 -21.94 -1.77
C LYS A 186 -3.13 -22.68 -2.72
#